data_AF-A0A815UN69-F1
#
_entry.id   AF-A0A815UN69-F1
#
_cell.length_a   1.000
_cell.length_b   1.000
_cell.length_c   1.000
_cell.angle_alpha   90.00
_cell.angle_beta   90.00
_cell.angle_gamma   90.00
#
_symmetry.space_group_name_H-M   'P 1'
#
loop_
_entity.id
_entity.type
_entity.pdbx_description
1 polymer ?
#
loop_
_entity_poly.entity_id
_entity_poly.type
_entity_poly.pdbx_seq_one_letter_code
_entity_poly.pdbx_strand_id
1 'polypeptide(L)' 'KRVEIIPRKYQYIFRTKRQVQRTGVMLVGWGGNNGSTFTGATIANRDNITWMRKGKIFQKNLL' A
#
# COMPACT_ATOMS: atom_id res chain seq x y z
N LYS A 1 37.34 -21.30 24.46
CA LYS A 1 36.06 -22.05 24.47
C LYS A 1 35.78 -22.52 23.05
N ARG A 2 35.65 -23.84 22.83
CA ARG A 2 35.31 -24.40 21.52
C ARG A 2 33.78 -24.32 21.35
N VAL A 3 33.31 -23.81 20.21
CA VAL A 3 31.88 -23.72 19.90
C VAL A 3 31.54 -24.82 18.90
N GLU A 4 30.50 -25.58 19.20
CA GLU A 4 29.96 -26.62 18.32
C GLU A 4 28.73 -26.05 17.60
N ILE A 5 28.70 -26.17 16.27
CA ILE A 5 27.60 -25.67 15.43
C ILE A 5 26.87 -26.88 14.86
N ILE A 6 25.60 -27.04 15.21
CA ILE A 6 24.74 -28.13 14.74
C ILE A 6 23.67 -27.55 13.82
N PRO A 7 23.76 -27.73 12.49
CA PRO A 7 22.74 -27.25 11.57
C PRO A 7 21.42 -27.99 11.81
N ARG A 8 20.32 -27.24 11.87
CA ARG A 8 18.96 -27.78 12.00
C ARG A 8 18.12 -27.40 10.79
N LYS A 9 17.27 -28.33 10.33
CA LYS A 9 16.28 -28.09 9.28
C LYS A 9 14.90 -28.32 9.85
N TYR A 10 13.97 -27.44 9.48
CA TYR A 10 12.56 -27.50 9.87
C TYR A 10 11.72 -27.35 8.61
N GLN A 11 10.84 -28.30 8.35
CA GLN A 11 9.88 -28.21 7.26
C GLN A 11 8.66 -27.41 7.72
N TYR A 12 8.29 -26.39 6.95
CA TYR A 12 7.09 -25.59 7.17
C TYR A 12 6.16 -25.72 5.97
N ILE A 13 4.86 -25.86 6.24
CA ILE A 13 3.81 -25.78 5.22
C ILE A 13 3.13 -24.43 5.40
N PHE A 14 3.39 -23.49 4.50
CA PHE A 14 2.71 -22.21 4.48
C PHE A 14 1.42 -22.31 3.67
N ARG A 15 0.33 -21.77 4.20
CA ARG A 15 -0.92 -21.59 3.46
C ARG A 15 -1.40 -20.15 3.63
N THR A 16 -1.58 -19.45 2.51
CA THR A 16 -2.08 -18.07 2.49
C THR A 16 -3.48 -18.02 1.89
N LYS A 17 -4.32 -17.11 2.40
CA LYS A 17 -5.61 -16.78 1.77
C LYS A 17 -5.33 -15.98 0.49
N ARG A 18 -5.94 -16.36 -0.63
CA ARG A 18 -5.75 -15.71 -1.94
C ARG A 18 -6.79 -14.63 -2.26
N GLN A 19 -7.94 -14.69 -1.61
CA GLN A 19 -9.00 -13.70 -1.82
C GLN A 19 -8.63 -12.38 -1.14
N VAL A 20 -8.50 -11.33 -1.94
CA VAL A 20 -8.23 -9.97 -1.45
C VAL A 20 -9.52 -9.39 -0.91
N GLN A 21 -9.51 -8.97 0.36
CA GLN A 21 -10.65 -8.34 1.02
C GLN A 21 -10.59 -6.82 0.87
N ARG A 22 -11.74 -6.15 0.98
CA ARG A 22 -11.78 -4.69 1.15
C ARG A 22 -11.38 -4.35 2.58
N THR A 23 -10.27 -3.63 2.75
CA THR A 23 -9.76 -3.24 4.06
C THR A 23 -10.12 -1.78 4.34
N GLY A 24 -10.82 -1.54 5.46
CA GLY A 24 -11.04 -0.18 5.96
C GLY A 24 -9.78 0.39 6.59
N VAL A 25 -9.53 1.68 6.39
CA VAL A 25 -8.40 2.42 6.99
C VAL A 25 -8.96 3.58 7.81
N MET A 26 -8.52 3.71 9.06
CA MET A 26 -8.83 4.86 9.91
C MET A 26 -7.56 5.68 10.14
N LEU A 27 -7.58 6.96 9.79
CA LEU A 27 -6.42 7.85 9.92
C LEU A 27 -6.65 8.86 11.05
N VAL A 28 -5.77 8.84 12.05
CA VAL A 28 -5.68 9.93 13.03
C VAL A 28 -5.03 11.13 12.35
N GLY A 29 -5.66 12.30 12.42
CA GLY A 29 -5.23 13.47 11.63
C GLY A 29 -5.66 13.40 10.15
N TRP A 30 -6.77 12.72 9.84
CA TRP A 30 -7.34 12.60 8.48
C TRP A 30 -7.48 13.94 7.73
N GLY A 31 -7.77 15.04 8.44
CA GLY A 31 -7.90 16.38 7.84
C GLY A 31 -6.58 17.11 7.56
N GLY A 32 -5.43 16.58 8.00
CA GLY A 32 -4.12 17.19 7.73
C GLY A 32 -3.62 16.90 6.31
N ASN A 33 -2.51 17.52 5.91
CA ASN A 33 -1.95 17.42 4.55
C ASN A 33 -1.81 15.98 4.04
N ASN A 34 -1.38 15.05 4.90
CA ASN A 34 -1.19 13.65 4.53
C ASN A 34 -2.53 12.91 4.38
N GLY A 35 -3.48 13.14 5.29
CA GLY A 35 -4.76 12.45 5.28
C GLY A 35 -5.68 12.93 4.14
N SER A 36 -5.70 14.24 3.88
CA SER A 36 -6.43 14.82 2.76
C SER A 36 -5.82 14.41 1.42
N THR A 37 -4.48 14.41 1.31
CA THR A 37 -3.78 13.93 0.09
C THR A 37 -4.01 12.44 -0.14
N PHE A 38 -3.91 11.60 0.88
CA PHE A 38 -4.19 10.15 0.77
C PHE A 38 -5.61 9.89 0.26
N THR A 39 -6.59 10.59 0.82
CA THR A 39 -8.00 10.45 0.42
C THR A 39 -8.22 10.94 -1.01
N GLY A 40 -7.68 12.11 -1.37
CA GLY A 40 -7.78 12.66 -2.72
C GLY A 40 -7.11 11.76 -3.77
N ALA A 41 -5.91 11.26 -3.48
CA ALA A 41 -5.21 10.34 -4.38
C ALA A 41 -5.94 9.01 -4.56
N THR A 42 -6.55 8.47 -3.49
CA THR A 42 -7.35 7.24 -3.54
C THR A 42 -8.57 7.42 -4.44
N ILE A 43 -9.32 8.53 -4.26
CA ILE A 43 -10.50 8.84 -5.07
C ILE A 43 -10.10 9.07 -6.53
N ALA A 44 -9.06 9.88 -6.78
CA ALA A 44 -8.57 10.13 -8.13
C ALA A 44 -8.19 8.83 -8.85
N ASN A 45 -7.49 7.91 -8.17
CA ASN A 45 -7.11 6.63 -8.72
C ASN A 45 -8.28 5.68 -8.94
N ARG A 46 -9.28 5.69 -8.06
CA ARG A 46 -10.49 4.88 -8.17
C ARG A 46 -11.35 5.31 -9.36
N ASP A 47 -11.51 6.62 -9.54
CA ASP A 47 -12.46 7.19 -10.50
C ASP A 47 -11.80 7.59 -11.83
N ASN A 48 -10.51 7.27 -12.02
CA ASN A 48 -9.73 7.57 -13.22
C ASN A 48 -9.70 9.07 -13.58
N ILE A 49 -9.56 9.92 -12.57
CA ILE A 49 -9.52 11.38 -12.75
C ILE A 49 -8.27 11.78 -13.54
N THR A 50 -8.48 12.69 -14.50
CA THR A 50 -7.42 13.40 -15.22
C THR A 50 -7.62 14.90 -15.06
N TRP A 51 -6.55 15.68 -15.18
CA TRP A 51 -6.61 17.13 -15.06
C TRP A 51 -5.61 17.82 -15.99
N MET A 52 -5.87 19.08 -16.33
CA MET A 52 -4.97 19.87 -17.15
C MET A 52 -3.93 20.58 -16.27
N ARG A 53 -2.67 20.55 -16.68
CA ARG A 53 -1.59 21.33 -16.07
C ARG A 53 -0.69 21.88 -17.18
N LYS A 54 -0.59 23.20 -17.27
CA LYS A 54 0.24 23.91 -18.26
C LYS A 54 0.05 23.38 -19.69
N GLY A 55 -1.22 23.23 -20.11
CA GLY A 55 -1.59 22.77 -21.46
C GLY A 55 -1.40 21.28 -21.73
N LYS A 56 -1.00 20.48 -20.72
CA LYS A 56 -0.90 19.01 -20.84
C LYS A 56 -1.92 18.33 -19.94
N ILE A 57 -2.46 17.21 -20.39
CA ILE A 57 -3.31 16.35 -19.57
C ILE A 57 -2.41 15.49 -18.70
N PHE A 58 -2.65 15.54 -17.39
CA PHE A 58 -2.05 14.67 -16.39
C PHE A 58 -3.06 13.63 -15.94
N GLN A 59 -2.56 12.44 -15.68
CA GLN A 59 -3.35 11.31 -15.20
C GLN A 59 -2.99 11.02 -13.76
N LYS A 60 -3.99 10.59 -12.99
CA LYS A 60 -3.80 10.00 -11.66
C LYS A 60 -2.77 8.85 -11.71
N ASN A 61 -1.96 8.71 -10.67
CA ASN A 61 -1.10 7.55 -10.46
C ASN A 61 -0.78 7.42 -8.95
N LEU A 62 0.03 6.44 -8.58
CA LEU A 62 0.50 6.19 -7.20
C LEU A 62 2.03 6.39 -7.07
N LEU A 63 2.65 7.18 -7.96
CA LEU A 63 4.10 7.33 -8.09
C LEU A 63 4.55 8.79 -7.94
#